data_AF-A0A1S3ER88-F1
#
_entry.id   AF-A0A1S3ER88-F1
#
_cell.length_a   1.000
_cell.length_b   1.000
_cell.length_c   1.000
_cell.angle_alpha   90.00
_cell.angle_beta   90.00
_cell.angle_gamma   90.00
#
_symmetry.space_group_name_H-M   'P 1'
#
loop_
_entity.id
_entity.type
_entity.pdbx_description
1 polymer ?
#
loop_
_entity_poly.entity_id
_entity_poly.type
_entity_poly.pdbx_seq_one_letter_code
_entity_poly.pdbx_strand_id
1 'polypeptide(L)'
;MSRAGGDARGEEREDGTAAAGSFSFSPEPTLEDIRRLHAEFAAERDWNQFHQPRNLLLALVGEVGELAELFQWKSDAEPGPHAWPPKERAALQEELSDVLIYLVALAARCHVDLPQAVLSKMDTNRRRYPVHLSRGSACKYTDLPHGAISEDQNVRPADEPST
;
A
#
# COMPACT_ATOMS: atom_id res chain seq x y z
N MET A 1 11.37 -73.33 -3.09
CA MET A 1 11.29 -73.08 -1.63
C MET A 1 12.25 -71.92 -1.36
N SER A 2 11.93 -70.76 -0.81
CA SER A 2 10.79 -70.30 -0.02
C SER A 2 10.63 -68.77 -0.22
N ARG A 3 9.41 -68.28 0.01
CA ARG A 3 9.00 -66.87 0.00
C ARG A 3 9.44 -66.13 1.29
N ALA A 4 9.62 -64.82 1.19
CA ALA A 4 9.08 -63.76 2.06
C ALA A 4 9.57 -62.41 1.48
N GLY A 5 8.77 -61.38 1.17
CA GLY A 5 7.55 -60.92 1.83
C GLY A 5 7.91 -59.84 2.85
N GLY A 6 7.96 -58.58 2.43
CA GLY A 6 8.30 -57.43 3.28
C GLY A 6 7.63 -56.18 2.74
N ASP A 7 6.59 -55.77 3.45
CA ASP A 7 5.49 -54.89 3.08
C ASP A 7 5.83 -53.40 3.13
N ALA A 8 5.14 -52.64 2.30
CA ALA A 8 5.23 -51.19 2.19
C ALA A 8 4.57 -50.53 3.41
N ARG A 9 5.23 -49.54 4.00
CA ARG A 9 4.54 -48.51 4.79
C ARG A 9 5.05 -47.15 4.34
N GLY A 10 4.21 -46.50 3.55
CA GLY A 10 4.33 -45.08 3.26
C GLY A 10 4.16 -44.31 4.56
N GLU A 11 5.15 -43.51 4.89
CA GLU A 11 4.97 -42.39 5.80
C GLU A 11 4.26 -41.31 4.99
N GLU A 12 2.93 -41.27 5.15
CA GLU A 12 2.12 -40.11 4.83
C GLU A 12 2.68 -38.93 5.63
N ARG A 13 3.41 -38.06 4.95
CA ARG A 13 3.70 -36.72 5.46
C ARG A 13 2.36 -36.03 5.60
N GLU A 14 1.89 -35.92 6.84
CA GLU A 14 0.81 -35.02 7.19
C GLU A 14 1.19 -33.62 6.70
N ASP A 15 0.53 -33.24 5.62
CA ASP A 15 0.59 -31.94 5.00
C ASP A 15 -0.02 -30.93 5.98
N GLY A 16 0.81 -30.47 6.89
CA GLY A 16 0.51 -29.40 7.83
C GLY A 16 0.29 -28.10 7.07
N THR A 17 -0.91 -27.95 6.49
CA THR A 17 -1.43 -26.67 6.02
C THR A 17 -1.62 -25.80 7.25
N ALA A 18 -0.53 -25.18 7.71
CA ALA A 18 -0.58 -24.08 8.64
C ALA A 18 -1.42 -22.99 7.98
N ALA A 19 -2.62 -22.75 8.51
CA ALA A 19 -3.49 -21.67 8.06
C ALA A 19 -2.69 -20.37 8.08
N ALA A 20 -2.36 -19.87 6.88
CA ALA A 20 -1.65 -18.61 6.72
C ALA A 20 -2.49 -17.50 7.37
N GLY A 21 -2.06 -17.01 8.53
CA GLY A 21 -2.70 -15.88 9.18
C GLY A 21 -2.74 -14.70 8.20
N SER A 22 -3.88 -14.01 8.13
CA SER A 22 -4.01 -12.81 7.30
C SER A 22 -3.02 -11.75 7.77
N PHE A 23 -2.21 -11.22 6.86
CA PHE A 23 -1.31 -10.11 7.16
C PHE A 23 -2.11 -8.87 7.59
N SER A 24 -1.61 -8.18 8.62
CA SER A 24 -2.13 -6.89 9.08
C SER A 24 -0.96 -6.01 9.55
N PHE A 25 -1.14 -4.70 9.49
CA PHE A 25 -0.20 -3.77 10.10
C PHE A 25 -0.44 -3.68 11.61
N SER A 26 0.63 -3.30 12.33
CA SER A 26 0.52 -2.93 13.73
C SER A 26 -0.44 -1.73 13.89
N PRO A 27 -1.20 -1.63 15.00
CA PRO A 27 -2.14 -0.53 15.21
C PRO A 27 -1.46 0.83 15.38
N GLU A 28 -0.19 0.82 15.76
CA GLU A 28 0.67 2.00 15.94
C GLU A 28 2.02 1.77 15.25
N PRO A 29 2.74 2.85 14.88
CA PRO A 29 2.35 4.27 15.02
C PRO A 29 1.29 4.71 13.99
N THR A 30 0.46 5.70 14.36
CA THR A 30 -0.43 6.38 13.40
C THR A 30 0.37 7.39 12.55
N LEU A 31 -0.24 7.92 11.48
CA LEU A 31 0.38 8.99 10.67
C LEU A 31 0.67 10.25 11.51
N GLU A 32 -0.17 10.55 12.49
CA GLU A 32 0.06 11.68 13.41
C GLU A 32 1.23 11.41 14.36
N ASP A 33 1.42 10.16 14.79
CA ASP A 33 2.58 9.77 15.59
C ASP A 33 3.86 9.89 14.77
N ILE A 34 3.88 9.40 13.53
CA ILE A 34 5.02 9.56 12.61
C ILE A 34 5.33 11.03 12.38
N ARG A 35 4.31 11.86 12.13
CA ARG A 35 4.46 13.31 11.94
C ARG A 35 5.14 13.96 13.14
N ARG A 36 4.71 13.61 14.35
CA ARG A 36 5.25 14.15 15.60
C ARG A 36 6.69 13.67 15.82
N LEU A 37 6.95 12.37 15.69
CA LEU A 37 8.29 11.78 15.84
C LEU A 37 9.31 12.43 14.89
N HIS A 38 8.95 12.59 13.60
CA HIS A 38 9.82 13.25 12.64
C HIS A 38 10.03 14.73 12.94
N ALA A 39 8.98 15.44 13.36
CA ALA A 39 9.09 16.86 13.72
C ALA A 39 9.99 17.09 14.94
N GLU A 40 9.89 16.24 15.96
CA GLU A 40 10.78 16.23 17.13
C GLU A 40 12.23 15.96 16.70
N PHE A 41 12.46 14.89 15.94
CA PHE A 41 13.78 14.53 15.41
C PHE A 41 14.45 15.68 14.63
N ALA A 42 13.68 16.35 13.77
CA ALA A 42 14.16 17.48 12.97
C ALA A 42 14.42 18.73 13.82
N ALA A 43 13.57 19.01 14.81
CA ALA A 43 13.72 20.17 15.69
C ALA A 43 14.95 20.05 16.58
N GLU A 44 15.22 18.87 17.15
CA GLU A 44 16.43 18.60 17.95
C GLU A 44 17.73 18.87 17.20
N ARG A 45 17.70 18.79 15.87
CA ARG A 45 18.86 18.96 14.98
C ARG A 45 18.89 20.32 14.29
N ASP A 46 17.93 21.20 14.58
CA ASP A 46 17.73 22.47 13.87
C ASP A 46 17.59 22.30 12.34
N TRP A 47 17.00 21.18 11.90
CA TRP A 47 16.86 20.86 10.47
C TRP A 47 15.63 21.47 9.82
N ASN A 48 14.76 22.11 10.59
CA ASN A 48 13.57 22.79 10.06
C ASN A 48 13.91 23.84 8.98
N GLN A 49 15.11 24.42 9.02
CA GLN A 49 15.60 25.32 7.98
C GLN A 49 15.74 24.65 6.60
N PHE A 50 16.09 23.36 6.58
CA PHE A 50 16.27 22.56 5.35
C PHE A 50 14.96 21.92 4.87
N HIS A 51 13.95 21.80 5.74
CA HIS A 51 12.66 21.17 5.43
C HIS A 51 11.66 22.12 4.74
N GLN A 52 12.09 22.75 3.64
CA GLN A 52 11.18 23.43 2.71
C GLN A 52 10.46 22.40 1.83
N PRO A 53 9.22 22.67 1.37
CA PRO A 53 8.44 21.70 0.59
C PRO A 53 9.19 21.09 -0.60
N ARG A 54 9.96 21.90 -1.34
CA ARG A 54 10.75 21.42 -2.48
C ARG A 54 11.87 20.47 -2.07
N ASN A 55 12.51 20.72 -0.93
CA ASN A 55 13.61 19.89 -0.45
C ASN A 55 13.09 18.53 0.03
N LEU A 56 11.99 18.53 0.78
CA LEU A 56 11.31 17.30 1.21
C LEU A 56 10.82 16.47 0.02
N LEU A 57 10.30 17.12 -1.02
CA LEU A 57 9.92 16.44 -2.26
C LEU A 57 11.12 15.81 -2.97
N LEU A 58 12.27 16.50 -3.03
CA LEU A 58 13.47 15.95 -3.66
C LEU A 58 14.06 14.80 -2.86
N ALA A 59 14.03 14.87 -1.52
CA ALA A 59 14.42 13.76 -0.65
C ALA A 59 13.50 12.55 -0.88
N LEU A 60 12.17 12.75 -0.88
CA LEU A 60 11.19 11.71 -1.20
C LEU A 60 11.47 11.02 -2.55
N VAL A 61 11.82 11.79 -3.59
CA VAL A 61 12.18 11.22 -4.90
C VAL A 61 13.45 10.39 -4.82
N GLY A 62 14.43 10.78 -4.01
CA GLY A 62 15.62 9.99 -3.72
C GLY A 62 15.27 8.63 -3.13
N GLU A 63 14.50 8.60 -2.04
CA GLU A 63 14.10 7.35 -1.37
C GLU A 63 13.25 6.44 -2.28
N VAL A 64 12.41 7.03 -3.14
CA VAL A 64 11.69 6.24 -4.16
C VAL A 64 12.66 5.60 -5.16
N GLY A 65 13.77 6.28 -5.47
CA GLY A 65 14.86 5.74 -6.27
C GLY A 65 15.54 4.56 -5.58
N GLU A 66 15.95 4.71 -4.31
CA GLU A 66 16.58 3.66 -3.51
C GLU A 66 15.67 2.43 -3.37
N LEU A 67 14.37 2.65 -3.09
CA LEU A 67 13.36 1.60 -3.12
C LEU A 67 13.31 0.88 -4.48
N ALA A 68 13.36 1.62 -5.59
CA ALA A 68 13.33 1.03 -6.94
C ALA A 68 14.58 0.20 -7.24
N GLU A 69 15.75 0.58 -6.73
CA GLU A 69 17.01 -0.17 -6.89
C GLU A 69 16.92 -1.59 -6.33
N LEU A 70 16.12 -1.82 -5.28
CA LEU A 70 15.89 -3.15 -4.72
C LEU A 70 15.19 -4.11 -5.69
N PHE A 71 14.38 -3.56 -6.61
CA PHE A 71 13.56 -4.32 -7.56
C PHE A 71 14.12 -4.36 -8.98
N GLN A 72 14.99 -3.41 -9.35
CA GLN A 72 15.34 -3.14 -10.75
C GLN A 72 15.90 -4.33 -11.55
N TRP A 73 16.51 -5.32 -10.88
CA TRP A 73 17.09 -6.51 -11.51
C TRP A 73 16.38 -7.83 -11.16
N LYS A 74 15.23 -7.77 -10.50
CA LYS A 74 14.43 -8.96 -10.17
C LYS A 74 13.71 -9.47 -11.41
N SER A 75 13.80 -10.76 -11.69
CA SER A 75 13.06 -11.37 -12.79
C SER A 75 11.64 -11.79 -12.38
N ASP A 76 10.71 -11.84 -13.34
CA ASP A 76 9.33 -12.29 -13.10
C ASP A 76 9.21 -13.74 -12.59
N ALA A 77 10.25 -14.56 -12.82
CA ALA A 77 10.31 -15.95 -12.40
C ALA A 77 10.86 -16.14 -10.97
N GLU A 78 11.49 -15.11 -10.41
CA GLU A 78 12.03 -15.17 -9.05
C GLU A 78 10.91 -15.10 -7.99
N PRO A 79 11.11 -15.73 -6.82
CA PRO A 79 10.22 -15.54 -5.69
C PRO A 79 10.10 -14.06 -5.31
N GLY A 80 8.86 -13.60 -5.05
CA GLY A 80 8.60 -12.22 -4.67
C GLY A 80 9.18 -11.81 -3.31
N PRO A 81 8.99 -10.54 -2.89
CA PRO A 81 9.66 -9.95 -1.72
C PRO A 81 9.39 -10.59 -0.36
N HIS A 82 8.40 -11.48 -0.27
CA HIS A 82 8.13 -12.28 0.93
C HIS A 82 9.19 -13.37 1.17
N ALA A 83 9.89 -13.81 0.12
CA ALA A 83 10.90 -14.87 0.17
C ALA A 83 12.34 -14.35 0.03
N TRP A 84 12.53 -13.03 0.00
CA TRP A 84 13.86 -12.43 -0.11
C TRP A 84 14.75 -12.75 1.10
N PRO A 85 16.09 -12.77 0.94
CA PRO A 85 17.02 -12.95 2.04
C PRO A 85 16.83 -11.89 3.14
N PRO A 86 17.19 -12.18 4.41
CA PRO A 86 16.98 -11.27 5.54
C PRO A 86 17.54 -9.86 5.32
N LYS A 87 18.70 -9.75 4.65
CA LYS A 87 19.32 -8.44 4.34
C LYS A 87 18.49 -7.61 3.37
N GLU A 88 17.98 -8.22 2.30
CA GLU A 88 17.12 -7.53 1.33
C GLU A 88 15.75 -7.20 1.93
N ARG A 89 15.23 -8.07 2.80
CA ARG A 89 14.02 -7.79 3.59
C ARG A 89 14.19 -6.59 4.51
N ALA A 90 15.36 -6.42 5.11
CA ALA A 90 15.67 -5.28 5.98
C ALA A 90 15.75 -3.99 5.15
N ALA A 91 16.52 -4.00 4.05
CA ALA A 91 16.60 -2.86 3.13
C ALA A 91 15.20 -2.45 2.62
N LEU A 92 14.36 -3.39 2.21
CA LEU A 92 12.99 -3.10 1.79
C LEU A 92 12.16 -2.41 2.89
N GLN A 93 12.36 -2.77 4.17
CA GLN A 93 11.67 -2.13 5.28
C GLN A 93 12.17 -0.70 5.52
N GLU A 94 13.47 -0.48 5.39
CA GLU A 94 14.11 0.83 5.51
C GLU A 94 13.59 1.78 4.43
N GLU A 95 13.73 1.42 3.15
CA GLU A 95 13.33 2.29 2.03
C GLU A 95 11.82 2.59 2.01
N LEU A 96 10.97 1.60 2.35
CA LEU A 96 9.53 1.85 2.49
C LEU A 96 9.22 2.82 3.63
N SER A 97 10.01 2.78 4.70
CA SER A 97 9.87 3.67 5.86
C SER A 97 10.32 5.09 5.50
N ASP A 98 11.44 5.25 4.82
CA ASP A 98 11.97 6.57 4.44
C ASP A 98 11.05 7.30 3.45
N VAL A 99 10.50 6.59 2.46
CA VAL A 99 9.44 7.12 1.58
C VAL A 99 8.24 7.61 2.40
N LEU A 100 7.77 6.83 3.38
CA LEU A 100 6.64 7.21 4.22
C LEU A 100 6.96 8.44 5.10
N ILE A 101 8.14 8.47 5.71
CA ILE A 101 8.59 9.56 6.59
C ILE A 101 8.61 10.89 5.81
N TYR A 102 9.25 10.93 4.65
CA TYR A 102 9.30 12.17 3.85
C TYR A 102 7.95 12.57 3.28
N LEU A 103 7.09 11.61 2.91
CA LEU A 103 5.73 11.91 2.48
C LEU A 103 4.92 12.57 3.60
N VAL A 104 4.99 12.04 4.83
CA VAL A 104 4.33 12.62 6.00
C VAL A 104 4.89 14.01 6.32
N ALA A 105 6.22 14.16 6.31
CA ALA A 105 6.88 15.45 6.53
C ALA A 105 6.46 16.50 5.50
N LEU A 106 6.42 16.13 4.22
CA LEU A 106 5.98 17.00 3.12
C LEU A 106 4.52 17.41 3.29
N ALA A 107 3.62 16.46 3.58
CA ALA A 107 2.21 16.75 3.79
C ALA A 107 2.01 17.74 4.95
N ALA A 108 2.68 17.49 6.08
CA ALA A 108 2.64 18.38 7.24
C ALA A 108 3.18 19.78 6.92
N ARG A 109 4.31 19.87 6.20
CA ARG A 109 4.91 21.14 5.79
C ARG A 109 4.01 21.95 4.84
N CYS A 110 3.15 21.27 4.08
CA CYS A 110 2.14 21.84 3.20
C CYS A 110 0.77 22.04 3.87
N HIS A 111 0.64 21.73 5.16
CA HIS A 111 -0.61 21.81 5.93
C HIS A 111 -1.75 20.97 5.33
N VAL A 112 -1.41 19.78 4.83
CA VAL A 112 -2.37 18.80 4.31
C VAL A 112 -2.67 17.77 5.39
N ASP A 113 -3.94 17.63 5.76
CA ASP A 113 -4.43 16.49 6.56
C ASP A 113 -4.38 15.23 5.70
N LEU A 114 -3.24 14.52 5.77
CA LEU A 114 -2.96 13.37 4.91
C LEU A 114 -3.96 12.21 5.11
N PRO A 115 -4.33 11.80 6.35
CA PRO A 115 -5.39 10.82 6.56
C PRO A 115 -6.71 11.18 5.85
N GLN A 116 -7.20 12.41 6.00
CA GLN A 116 -8.46 12.83 5.37
C GLN A 116 -8.34 12.97 3.85
N ALA A 117 -7.18 13.40 3.35
CA ALA A 117 -6.89 13.45 1.91
C ALA A 117 -6.94 12.05 1.28
N VAL A 118 -6.40 11.02 1.96
CA VAL A 118 -6.47 9.63 1.52
C VAL A 118 -7.92 9.14 1.46
N LEU A 119 -8.73 9.39 2.51
CA LEU A 119 -10.16 9.02 2.51
C LEU A 119 -10.90 9.64 1.32
N SER A 120 -10.74 10.95 1.11
CA SER A 120 -11.33 11.68 -0.01
C SER A 120 -10.89 11.13 -1.37
N LYS A 121 -9.60 10.75 -1.49
CA LYS A 121 -9.06 10.17 -2.72
C LYS A 121 -9.62 8.77 -2.97
N MET A 122 -9.81 7.96 -1.92
CA MET A 122 -10.40 6.63 -2.05
C MET A 122 -11.86 6.68 -2.50
N ASP A 123 -12.66 7.62 -2.01
CA ASP A 123 -14.03 7.84 -2.50
C ASP A 123 -14.05 8.28 -3.97
N THR A 124 -13.08 9.08 -4.36
CA THR A 124 -12.90 9.45 -5.77
C THR A 124 -12.49 8.25 -6.62
N ASN A 125 -11.59 7.38 -6.13
CA ASN A 125 -11.18 6.17 -6.83
C ASN A 125 -12.34 5.20 -7.01
N ARG A 126 -13.17 4.99 -5.99
CA ARG A 126 -14.37 4.13 -6.06
C ARG A 126 -15.34 4.59 -7.16
N ARG A 127 -15.54 5.90 -7.30
CA ARG A 127 -16.39 6.48 -8.35
C ARG A 127 -15.77 6.34 -9.76
N ARG A 128 -14.45 6.51 -9.87
CA ARG A 128 -13.73 6.40 -11.16
C ARG A 128 -13.56 4.95 -11.63
N TYR A 129 -13.52 3.99 -10.71
CA TYR A 129 -13.34 2.57 -11.00
C TYR A 129 -14.47 1.73 -10.38
N PRO A 130 -15.69 1.78 -10.94
CA PRO A 130 -16.80 0.96 -10.45
C PRO A 130 -16.47 -0.54 -10.58
N VAL A 131 -16.87 -1.33 -9.57
CA VAL A 131 -16.53 -2.77 -9.50
C VAL A 131 -16.97 -3.54 -10.74
N HIS A 132 -18.18 -3.25 -11.26
CA HIS A 132 -18.73 -3.94 -12.42
C HIS A 132 -17.99 -3.62 -13.74
N LEU A 133 -17.20 -2.55 -13.78
CA LEU A 133 -16.43 -2.14 -14.97
C LEU A 133 -14.94 -2.41 -14.85
N SER A 134 -14.42 -2.47 -13.62
CA SER A 134 -12.97 -2.53 -13.37
C SER A 134 -12.49 -3.85 -12.78
N ARG A 135 -13.38 -4.79 -12.44
CA ARG A 135 -12.97 -6.10 -11.89
C ARG A 135 -12.09 -6.86 -12.90
N GLY A 136 -10.87 -7.19 -12.49
CA GLY A 136 -9.91 -7.96 -13.30
C GLY A 136 -9.31 -7.17 -14.47
N SER A 137 -9.51 -5.85 -14.53
CA SER A 137 -9.01 -5.00 -15.60
C SER A 137 -8.06 -3.92 -15.06
N ALA A 138 -6.94 -3.73 -15.75
CA ALA A 138 -5.98 -2.65 -15.48
C ALA A 138 -6.24 -1.40 -16.34
N CYS A 139 -7.34 -1.36 -17.10
CA CYS A 139 -7.70 -0.21 -17.93
C CYS A 139 -7.84 1.05 -17.07
N LYS A 140 -7.32 2.18 -17.55
CA LYS A 140 -7.51 3.47 -16.90
C LYS A 140 -8.99 3.83 -16.95
N TYR A 141 -9.44 4.61 -15.96
CA TYR A 141 -10.84 5.06 -15.90
C TYR A 141 -11.28 5.86 -17.14
N THR A 142 -10.34 6.49 -17.85
CA THR A 142 -10.58 7.18 -19.13
C THR A 142 -10.95 6.23 -20.27
N ASP A 143 -10.61 4.95 -20.13
CA ASP A 143 -10.73 3.94 -21.18
C ASP A 143 -11.81 2.91 -20.84
N LEU A 144 -12.54 3.09 -19.72
CA LEU A 144 -13.69 2.26 -19.37
C LEU A 144 -14.88 2.59 -20.29
N PRO A 145 -15.67 1.59 -20.72
CA PRO A 145 -16.79 1.80 -21.64
C PRO A 145 -17.75 2.86 -21.09
N HIS A 146 -17.84 3.99 -21.80
CA HIS A 146 -18.70 5.11 -21.45
C HIS A 146 -20.16 4.71 -21.70
N GLY A 147 -20.96 4.58 -20.63
CA GLY A 147 -22.37 4.18 -20.73
C GLY A 147 -22.89 3.27 -19.61
N ALA A 148 -22.04 2.85 -18.67
CA ALA A 148 -22.45 2.03 -17.53
C ALA A 148 -22.36 2.76 -16.17
N ILE A 149 -22.41 4.10 -16.21
CA ILE A 149 -22.69 4.93 -15.04
C ILE A 149 -24.21 4.80 -14.84
N SER A 150 -24.63 3.84 -14.03
CA SER A 150 -26.06 3.62 -13.75
C SER A 150 -26.68 4.90 -13.20
N GLU A 151 -27.80 5.32 -13.79
CA GLU A 151 -28.61 6.50 -13.45
C GLU A 151 -29.29 6.41 -12.07
N ASP A 152 -28.68 5.76 -11.07
CA ASP A 152 -29.31 5.54 -9.77
C ASP A 152 -28.96 6.63 -8.72
N GLN A 153 -28.64 7.84 -9.20
CA GLN A 153 -28.57 9.05 -8.39
C GLN A 153 -29.52 10.12 -8.94
N ASN A 154 -30.79 9.77 -9.15
CA ASN A 154 -31.83 10.77 -9.29
C ASN A 154 -32.43 11.06 -7.90
N VAL A 155 -31.80 12.00 -7.18
CA VAL A 155 -32.44 12.63 -6.01
C VAL A 155 -33.66 13.38 -6.54
N ARG A 156 -34.85 12.83 -6.28
CA ARG A 156 -36.11 13.55 -6.55
C ARG A 156 -36.12 14.83 -5.70
N PRO A 157 -36.38 16.02 -6.27
CA PRO A 157 -36.62 17.20 -5.46
C PRO A 157 -37.91 16.98 -4.65
N ALA A 158 -37.85 17.31 -3.37
CA ALA A 158 -38.95 17.22 -2.43
C ALA A 158 -40.17 18.03 -2.91
N ASP A 159 -41.35 17.47 -2.73
CA ASP A 159 -42.64 18.08 -3.03
C ASP A 159 -42.77 19.49 -2.42
N GLU A 160 -43.08 20.49 -3.26
CA GLU A 160 -43.57 21.80 -2.81
C GLU A 160 -45.07 21.71 -2.45
N PRO A 161 -45.53 22.41 -1.39
CA PRO A 161 -46.92 22.33 -0.94
C PRO A 161 -47.82 23.17 -1.84
N SER A 162 -48.93 22.58 -2.31
CA SER A 162 -49.99 23.30 -3.01
C SER A 162 -50.82 24.14 -2.02
N THR A 163 -51.02 25.40 -2.38
CA THR A 163 -52.06 26.33 -1.88
C THR A 163 -53.46 25.75 -1.92
#